data_AF-A0A9D4DN87-F1
#
_entry.id   AF-A0A9D4DN87-F1
#
_cell.length_a   1.000
_cell.length_b   1.000
_cell.length_c   1.000
_cell.angle_alpha   90.00
_cell.angle_beta   90.00
_cell.angle_gamma   90.00
#
_symmetry.space_group_name_H-M   'P 1'
#
loop_
_entity.id
_entity.type
_entity.pdbx_description
1 polymer ?
#
loop_
_entity_poly.entity_id
_entity_poly.type
_entity_poly.pdbx_seq_one_letter_code
_entity_poly.pdbx_strand_id
1 'polypeptide(L)'
;MRVQAIIRRKKRKITLNTTCSITYTECARDQNAYQKTGLIGRMFSCDRFGNYATTGCTGSVCFCQDRSGNPVGDTRVNIGQLDALNC
;
A
#
# COMPACT_ATOMS: atom_id res chain seq x y z
N MET A 1 -13.12 -49.10 22.06
CA MET A 1 -13.35 -48.41 20.76
C MET A 1 -13.27 -46.91 21.01
N ARG A 2 -12.14 -46.26 20.71
CA ARG A 2 -12.00 -44.79 20.78
C ARG A 2 -11.48 -44.33 19.41
N VAL A 3 -12.40 -43.83 18.58
CA VAL A 3 -12.09 -43.29 17.26
C VAL A 3 -11.30 -42.01 17.47
N GLN A 4 -10.00 -42.02 17.20
CA GLN A 4 -9.21 -40.80 17.23
C GLN A 4 -9.45 -40.01 15.93
N ALA A 5 -10.04 -38.83 16.07
CA ALA A 5 -10.22 -37.89 14.97
C ALA A 5 -8.85 -37.35 14.53
N ILE A 6 -8.38 -37.79 13.35
CA ILE A 6 -7.18 -37.25 12.72
C ILE A 6 -7.55 -35.88 12.13
N ILE A 7 -7.25 -34.81 12.87
CA ILE A 7 -7.30 -33.44 12.33
C ILE A 7 -6.22 -33.35 11.24
N ARG A 8 -6.63 -33.54 9.98
CA ARG A 8 -5.78 -33.29 8.81
C ARG A 8 -5.53 -31.79 8.70
N ARG A 9 -4.52 -31.27 9.43
CA ARG A 9 -3.97 -29.94 9.19
C ARG A 9 -3.41 -29.95 7.77
N LYS A 10 -4.21 -29.46 6.81
CA LYS A 10 -3.78 -29.19 5.45
C LYS A 10 -2.77 -28.05 5.55
N LYS A 11 -1.51 -28.39 5.84
CA LYS A 11 -0.36 -27.50 5.67
C LYS A 11 -0.42 -27.09 4.20
N ARG A 12 -1.02 -25.94 3.91
CA ARG A 12 -0.95 -25.33 2.59
C ARG A 12 0.53 -25.10 2.39
N LYS A 13 1.14 -25.94 1.53
CA LYS A 13 2.45 -25.67 0.96
C LYS A 13 2.30 -24.34 0.25
N ILE A 14 2.67 -23.25 0.93
CA ILE A 14 2.99 -22.00 0.27
C ILE A 14 4.31 -22.30 -0.42
N THR A 15 4.20 -22.84 -1.64
CA THR A 15 5.30 -22.83 -2.59
C THR A 15 5.48 -21.36 -2.94
N LEU A 16 6.40 -20.66 -2.27
CA LEU A 16 6.87 -19.35 -2.70
C LEU A 16 7.67 -19.57 -3.99
N ASN A 17 6.94 -19.65 -5.11
CA ASN A 17 7.54 -19.48 -6.42
C ASN A 17 7.92 -18.00 -6.55
N THR A 18 9.21 -17.72 -6.62
CA THR A 18 9.75 -16.35 -6.75
C THR A 18 9.55 -15.80 -8.16
N THR A 19 8.30 -15.74 -8.61
CA THR A 19 7.84 -15.01 -9.80
C THR A 19 6.41 -14.54 -9.54
N CYS A 20 6.25 -13.22 -9.50
CA CYS A 20 5.03 -12.45 -9.17
C CYS A 20 4.75 -12.20 -7.67
N SER A 21 5.63 -11.47 -6.99
CA SER A 21 5.34 -10.82 -5.70
C SER A 21 4.86 -9.36 -5.84
N ILE A 22 4.42 -8.93 -7.03
CA ILE A 22 3.98 -7.54 -7.27
C ILE A 22 2.52 -7.30 -6.78
N THR A 23 1.80 -8.35 -6.38
CA THR A 23 0.38 -8.27 -5.98
C THR A 23 0.11 -8.23 -4.47
N TYR A 24 1.14 -8.17 -3.60
CA TYR A 24 0.95 -8.09 -2.15
C TYR A 24 1.73 -6.92 -1.54
N THR A 25 1.56 -5.74 -2.11
CA THR A 25 2.13 -4.52 -1.55
C THR A 25 0.97 -3.63 -1.13
N GLU A 26 1.04 -3.06 0.07
CA GLU A 26 -0.07 -2.28 0.66
C GLU A 26 -0.50 -1.15 -0.29
N CYS A 27 0.47 -0.40 -0.82
CA CYS A 27 0.23 0.67 -1.78
C CYS A 27 -0.53 0.21 -3.04
N ALA A 28 -0.16 -0.91 -3.67
CA ALA A 28 -0.84 -1.40 -4.87
C ALA A 28 -2.25 -1.95 -4.58
N ARG A 29 -2.44 -2.58 -3.42
CA ARG A 29 -3.77 -3.05 -2.98
C ARG A 29 -4.71 -1.87 -2.74
N ASP A 30 -4.23 -0.85 -2.05
CA ASP A 30 -5.02 0.33 -1.72
C ASP A 30 -5.30 1.18 -2.97
N GLN A 31 -4.33 1.29 -3.88
CA GLN A 31 -4.54 1.93 -5.18
C GLN A 31 -5.65 1.24 -5.97
N ASN A 32 -5.63 -0.08 -6.07
CA ASN A 32 -6.67 -0.85 -6.76
C ASN A 32 -8.03 -0.74 -6.06
N ALA A 33 -8.06 -0.76 -4.72
CA ALA A 33 -9.28 -0.55 -3.94
C ALA A 33 -9.86 0.85 -4.18
N TYR A 34 -9.01 1.89 -4.18
CA TYR A 34 -9.41 3.26 -4.43
C TYR A 34 -9.91 3.46 -5.86
N GLN A 35 -9.23 2.91 -6.87
CA GLN A 35 -9.67 2.98 -8.27
C GLN A 35 -11.06 2.39 -8.48
N LYS A 36 -11.41 1.31 -7.76
CA LYS A 36 -12.76 0.70 -7.81
C LYS A 36 -13.87 1.60 -7.25
N THR A 37 -13.53 2.57 -6.40
CA THR A 37 -14.52 3.52 -5.89
C THR A 37 -14.96 4.54 -6.93
N GLY A 38 -14.19 4.71 -8.02
CA GLY A 38 -14.41 5.77 -9.01
C GLY A 38 -14.09 7.18 -8.50
N LEU A 39 -13.57 7.32 -7.28
CA LEU A 39 -13.12 8.60 -6.74
C LEU A 39 -11.83 9.06 -7.40
N ILE A 40 -11.72 10.36 -7.62
CA ILE A 40 -10.52 11.03 -8.09
C ILE A 40 -9.98 11.96 -6.98
N GLY A 41 -8.68 12.24 -7.03
CA GLY A 41 -8.04 13.12 -6.06
C GLY A 41 -7.25 12.42 -4.98
N ARG A 42 -6.83 11.17 -5.15
CA ARG A 42 -5.70 10.63 -4.39
C ARG A 42 -4.67 10.07 -5.34
N MET A 43 -3.42 10.52 -5.21
CA MET A 43 -2.31 10.01 -5.99
C MET A 43 -1.63 8.88 -5.21
N PHE A 44 -1.54 7.71 -5.84
CA PHE A 44 -0.81 6.56 -5.29
C PHE A 44 0.51 6.42 -6.05
N SER A 45 1.60 6.71 -5.36
CA SER A 45 2.96 6.49 -5.84
C SER A 45 3.59 5.41 -4.97
N CYS A 46 3.85 4.24 -5.56
CA CYS A 46 4.44 3.11 -4.88
C CYS A 46 5.93 2.99 -5.26
N ASP A 47 6.78 2.67 -4.29
CA ASP A 47 8.19 2.37 -4.55
C ASP A 47 8.35 0.96 -5.18
N ARG A 48 9.58 0.62 -5.60
CA ARG A 48 9.89 -0.69 -6.20
C ARG A 48 9.74 -1.88 -5.23
N PHE A 49 9.67 -1.61 -3.93
CA PHE A 49 9.44 -2.60 -2.88
C PHE A 49 7.95 -2.69 -2.50
N GLY A 50 7.12 -1.81 -3.05
CA GLY A 50 5.69 -1.71 -2.81
C GLY A 50 5.27 -0.92 -1.56
N ASN A 51 6.18 -0.18 -0.96
CA ASN A 51 5.82 0.81 0.05
C ASN A 51 5.25 2.05 -0.64
N TYR A 52 4.61 2.90 0.16
CA TYR A 52 4.25 4.24 -0.27
C TYR A 52 5.51 5.11 -0.48
N ALA A 53 5.48 5.96 -1.50
CA ALA A 53 6.48 7.01 -1.70
C ALA A 53 6.49 7.97 -0.49
N THR A 54 7.61 8.66 -0.27
CA THR A 54 7.75 9.62 0.85
C THR A 54 6.83 10.83 0.73
N THR A 55 6.30 11.10 -0.46
CA THR A 55 5.33 12.15 -0.74
C THR A 55 3.98 11.56 -1.12
N GLY A 56 2.91 12.11 -0.53
CA GLY A 56 1.53 11.76 -0.82
C GLY A 56 0.74 13.01 -1.18
N CYS A 57 -0.13 12.91 -2.19
CA CYS A 57 -1.02 14.00 -2.58
C CYS A 57 -2.48 13.54 -2.56
N THR A 58 -3.32 14.33 -1.90
CA THR A 58 -4.78 14.18 -1.89
C THR A 58 -5.41 15.51 -2.32
N GLY A 59 -6.10 15.49 -3.46
CA GLY A 59 -6.68 16.63 -4.12
C GLY A 59 -5.60 17.56 -4.61
N SER A 60 -5.62 18.79 -4.09
CA SER A 60 -4.59 19.81 -4.36
C SER A 60 -3.54 19.91 -3.26
N VAL A 61 -3.61 19.06 -2.22
CA VAL A 61 -2.73 19.12 -1.05
C VAL A 61 -1.75 17.96 -1.06
N CYS A 62 -0.47 18.26 -0.92
CA CYS A 62 0.61 17.29 -0.81
C CYS A 62 1.27 17.37 0.56
N PHE A 63 1.73 16.24 1.07
CA PHE A 63 2.31 16.06 2.40
C PHE A 63 3.38 14.97 2.38
N CYS A 64 4.28 15.00 3.35
CA CYS A 64 5.17 13.88 3.59
C CYS A 64 4.37 12.73 4.18
N GLN A 65 4.65 11.50 3.77
CA GLN A 65 4.02 10.30 4.30
C GLN A 65 5.06 9.23 4.61
N ASP A 66 4.70 8.33 5.52
CA ASP A 66 5.51 7.16 5.85
C ASP A 66 5.38 6.06 4.79
N ARG A 67 6.12 4.97 4.99
CA ARG A 67 6.08 3.78 4.12
C ARG A 67 4.71 3.09 4.07
N SER A 68 3.84 3.38 5.03
CA SER A 68 2.48 2.86 5.15
C SER A 68 1.42 3.82 4.58
N GLY A 69 1.84 5.00 4.07
CA GLY A 69 0.96 6.00 3.46
C GLY A 69 0.26 6.91 4.47
N ASN A 70 0.73 6.99 5.72
CA ASN A 70 0.22 7.93 6.71
C ASN A 70 0.97 9.26 6.62
N PRO A 71 0.29 10.41 6.69
CA PRO A 71 0.95 11.71 6.72
C PRO A 71 1.88 11.82 7.93
N VAL A 72 3.09 12.31 7.71
CA VAL A 72 4.11 12.56 8.73
C VAL A 72 4.31 14.06 8.85
N GLY A 73 4.12 14.58 10.06
CA GLY A 73 4.21 16.01 10.35
C GLY A 73 3.00 16.80 9.88
N ASP A 74 3.08 18.12 10.07
CA ASP A 74 1.98 19.05 9.79
C ASP A 74 2.12 19.78 8.46
N THR A 75 3.30 19.70 7.83
CA THR A 75 3.60 20.38 6.58
C THR A 75 2.72 19.86 5.44
N ARG A 76 1.91 20.77 4.90
CA ARG A 76 1.02 20.53 3.77
C ARG A 76 1.22 21.66 2.78
N VAL A 77 1.56 21.32 1.54
CA VAL A 77 1.74 22.29 0.46
C VAL A 77 0.68 22.08 -0.62
N ASN A 78 0.45 23.09 -1.44
CA ASN A 78 -0.34 22.89 -2.64
C ASN A 78 0.47 22.08 -3.67
N ILE A 79 -0.20 21.35 -4.55
CA ILE A 79 0.44 20.54 -5.61
C ILE A 79 1.37 21.37 -6.51
N GLY A 80 1.06 22.66 -6.73
CA GLY A 80 1.92 23.58 -7.46
C GLY A 80 3.19 24.01 -6.72
N GLN A 81 3.34 23.64 -5.45
CA GLN A 81 4.49 23.90 -4.59
C GLN A 81 5.12 22.58 -4.10
N LEU A 82 4.89 21.48 -4.82
CA LEU A 82 5.44 20.17 -4.44
C LEU A 82 6.97 20.21 -4.33
N ASP A 83 7.64 21.01 -5.18
CA ASP A 83 9.10 21.20 -5.13
C ASP A 83 9.60 21.89 -3.85
N ALA A 84 8.72 22.59 -3.13
CA ALA A 84 9.04 23.20 -1.83
C ALA A 84 8.88 22.21 -0.67
N LEU A 85 8.26 21.04 -0.89
CA LEU A 85 8.07 20.02 0.12
C LEU A 85 9.30 19.09 0.15
N ASN A 86 10.06 19.15 1.25
CA ASN A 86 11.23 18.30 1.46
C ASN A 86 10.87 17.12 2.37
N CYS A 87 10.73 15.94 1.75
CA CYS A 87 10.54 14.63 2.35
C CYS A 87 11.65 13.70 1.81
#